data_AF-A0A6P0UBZ6-F1
#
_entry.id   AF-A0A6P0UBZ6-F1
#
_cell.length_a   1.000
_cell.length_b   1.000
_cell.length_c   1.000
_cell.angle_alpha   90.00
_cell.angle_beta   90.00
_cell.angle_gamma   90.00
#
_symmetry.space_group_name_H-M   'P 1'
#
loop_
_entity.id
_entity.type
_entity.pdbx_description
1 polymer ?
#
loop_
_entity_poly.entity_id
_entity_poly.type
_entity_poly.pdbx_seq_one_letter_code
_entity_poly.pdbx_strand_id
1 'polypeptide(L)'
;MKQLRTTPFKLMTLAVALACTGVFAQKQSRTYKEEFKVGPDAVIDINTSYADIQFETWDKNEVVVEGTIELEGASEEEAKAYFENSGISILGNSKTIEIKTSGNSGWAKMAGLWPSTDRMEIHNIRIPDVEAIIHSIDIPEMPPMPEMPPMPPIPDFEFDYKAFQKDGEKYMKKWKKEFNKSFDKEYQDKMEAWGREFAARAEARKDLMEERREAMEEQRAEMREQRDQLREQAHLAREQAMLDRQQALQEAREVREKLRFELRNSDEPNVFFRSEDGESKSYKVKKTIRIKMPKSATLKMNVRHGEVKLAANTRNIHATLSYARLHASTIEGDKTQINASYTPVIVGQWKYGNLNTSFTDVVELDAVTEMNLKATSSQVKINKVIRNLISRNDLGAIYIGSVDPNFSKVDIEVRNGELECRLPNTPFSVSVRNTQSEFNYPASWSLKSTKEGSQMVFSGNSGKGNADRVFKLNTAYSSVVLQ
;
A
#
# COMPACT_ATOMS: atom_id res chain seq x y z
N MET A 1 -42.76 -57.72 -73.80
CA MET A 1 -42.84 -56.51 -72.95
C MET A 1 -42.42 -56.87 -71.53
N LYS A 2 -41.19 -56.52 -71.15
CA LYS A 2 -40.67 -56.71 -69.79
C LYS A 2 -40.01 -55.41 -69.35
N GLN A 3 -40.45 -54.92 -68.21
CA GLN A 3 -39.98 -53.71 -67.55
C GLN A 3 -38.55 -53.86 -67.06
N LEU A 4 -37.79 -52.76 -67.09
CA LEU A 4 -36.55 -52.62 -66.34
C LEU A 4 -36.60 -51.31 -65.53
N ARG A 5 -36.45 -51.51 -64.21
CA ARG A 5 -36.42 -50.52 -63.13
C ARG A 5 -35.14 -49.68 -63.23
N THR A 6 -35.26 -48.38 -63.02
CA THR A 6 -34.14 -47.46 -62.81
C THR A 6 -33.89 -47.27 -61.31
N THR A 7 -32.71 -47.63 -60.83
CA THR A 7 -32.18 -47.27 -59.50
C THR A 7 -31.47 -45.91 -59.55
N PRO A 8 -31.56 -45.07 -58.51
CA PRO A 8 -30.88 -43.78 -58.45
C PRO A 8 -29.54 -43.92 -57.69
N PHE A 9 -28.44 -43.53 -58.32
CA PHE A 9 -27.13 -43.44 -57.64
C PHE A 9 -26.41 -42.20 -58.15
N LYS A 10 -26.81 -41.02 -57.62
CA LYS A 10 -26.13 -39.72 -57.85
C LYS A 10 -26.66 -38.68 -56.86
N LEU A 11 -26.53 -38.96 -55.57
CA LEU A 11 -26.76 -37.95 -54.53
C LEU A 11 -25.94 -38.20 -53.26
N MET A 12 -24.72 -38.72 -53.41
CA MET A 12 -23.84 -39.00 -52.27
C MET A 12 -22.39 -38.61 -52.55
N THR A 13 -22.18 -37.39 -53.03
CA THR A 13 -20.84 -36.79 -53.18
C THR A 13 -20.83 -35.26 -53.03
N LEU A 14 -21.90 -34.69 -52.47
CA LEU A 14 -22.01 -33.26 -52.14
C LEU A 14 -22.51 -33.07 -50.69
N ALA A 15 -22.13 -33.97 -49.79
CA ALA A 15 -22.46 -33.91 -48.35
C ALA A 15 -21.23 -34.13 -47.45
N VAL A 16 -20.01 -33.96 -47.99
CA VAL A 16 -18.74 -34.13 -47.24
C VAL A 16 -17.89 -32.85 -47.23
N ALA A 17 -18.38 -31.74 -47.80
CA ALA A 17 -17.67 -30.45 -47.84
C ALA A 17 -18.21 -29.39 -46.85
N LEU A 18 -18.87 -29.81 -45.77
CA LEU A 18 -19.38 -28.91 -44.72
C LEU A 18 -19.13 -29.50 -43.32
N ALA A 19 -17.93 -30.04 -43.12
CA ALA A 19 -17.40 -30.43 -41.81
C ALA A 19 -15.96 -29.95 -41.67
N CYS A 20 -15.69 -28.69 -42.04
CA CYS A 20 -14.62 -27.94 -41.40
C CYS A 20 -15.19 -27.39 -40.10
N THR A 21 -15.28 -28.23 -39.07
CA THR A 21 -15.42 -27.77 -37.69
C THR A 21 -14.13 -27.07 -37.31
N GLY A 22 -13.98 -25.82 -37.78
CA GLY A 22 -13.14 -24.87 -37.10
C GLY A 22 -13.73 -24.73 -35.70
N VAL A 23 -12.98 -25.15 -34.69
CA VAL A 23 -13.20 -24.78 -33.29
C VAL A 23 -12.99 -23.26 -33.21
N PHE A 24 -13.97 -22.49 -33.69
CA PHE A 24 -14.08 -21.11 -33.29
C PHE A 24 -14.53 -21.16 -31.84
N ALA A 25 -13.70 -20.66 -30.93
CA ALA A 25 -14.11 -20.39 -29.56
C ALA A 25 -15.45 -19.63 -29.62
N GLN A 26 -16.54 -20.28 -29.18
CA GLN A 26 -17.89 -19.73 -29.32
C GLN A 26 -17.96 -18.46 -28.45
N LYS A 27 -18.13 -17.31 -29.12
CA LYS A 27 -18.25 -16.00 -28.47
C LYS A 27 -19.72 -15.76 -28.16
N GLN A 28 -20.05 -15.61 -26.90
CA GLN A 28 -21.41 -15.32 -26.42
C GLN A 28 -21.46 -13.90 -25.89
N SER A 29 -22.55 -13.18 -26.15
CA SER A 29 -22.68 -11.79 -25.70
C SER A 29 -24.06 -11.50 -25.13
N ARG A 30 -24.12 -10.62 -24.12
CA ARG A 30 -25.37 -10.08 -23.58
C ARG A 30 -25.28 -8.57 -23.50
N THR A 31 -26.32 -7.91 -23.99
CA THR A 31 -26.43 -6.45 -23.98
C THR A 31 -27.53 -6.01 -23.02
N TYR A 32 -27.24 -4.94 -22.28
CA TYR A 32 -28.11 -4.26 -21.34
C TYR A 32 -28.29 -2.83 -21.86
N LYS A 33 -29.52 -2.37 -22.03
CA LYS A 33 -29.79 -1.01 -22.49
C LYS A 33 -30.87 -0.39 -21.63
N GLU A 34 -30.56 0.76 -21.04
CA GLU A 34 -31.48 1.54 -20.22
C GLU A 34 -31.42 3.02 -20.60
N GLU A 35 -32.58 3.68 -20.57
CA GLU A 35 -32.73 5.08 -20.97
C GLU A 35 -33.46 5.87 -19.87
N PHE A 36 -32.86 6.98 -19.43
CA PHE A 36 -33.39 7.81 -18.35
C PHE A 36 -33.52 9.27 -18.80
N LYS A 37 -34.71 9.86 -18.62
CA LYS A 37 -34.88 11.31 -18.76
C LYS A 37 -34.32 12.01 -17.51
N VAL A 38 -33.42 12.98 -17.71
CA VAL A 38 -32.66 13.59 -16.62
C VAL A 38 -32.77 15.11 -16.59
N GLY A 39 -32.61 15.69 -15.39
CA GLY A 39 -32.46 17.13 -15.23
C GLY A 39 -31.05 17.63 -15.58
N PRO A 40 -30.85 18.96 -15.61
CA PRO A 40 -29.56 19.59 -15.94
C PRO A 40 -28.43 19.21 -14.97
N ASP A 41 -28.73 18.86 -13.72
CA ASP A 41 -27.72 18.54 -12.68
C ASP A 41 -27.70 17.06 -12.31
N ALA A 42 -28.04 16.17 -13.25
CA ALA A 42 -28.06 14.75 -12.96
C ALA A 42 -26.66 14.20 -12.63
N VAL A 43 -26.60 13.35 -11.62
CA VAL A 43 -25.38 12.69 -11.16
C VAL A 43 -25.36 11.26 -11.65
N ILE A 44 -24.31 10.89 -12.37
CA ILE A 44 -24.08 9.52 -12.82
C ILE A 44 -23.00 8.93 -11.90
N ASP A 45 -23.40 8.02 -11.00
CA ASP A 45 -22.52 7.31 -10.06
C ASP A 45 -22.15 5.93 -10.64
N ILE A 46 -20.88 5.72 -10.91
CA ILE A 46 -20.37 4.58 -11.65
C ILE A 46 -19.41 3.83 -10.75
N ASN A 47 -19.73 2.60 -10.39
CA ASN A 47 -18.86 1.76 -9.58
C ASN A 47 -18.61 0.44 -10.32
N THR A 48 -17.46 0.37 -10.99
CA THR A 48 -17.15 -0.74 -11.88
C THR A 48 -15.83 -1.39 -11.56
N SER A 49 -15.74 -2.66 -11.90
CA SER A 49 -14.52 -3.44 -11.79
C SER A 49 -14.39 -4.35 -13.00
N TYR A 50 -13.22 -4.35 -13.66
CA TYR A 50 -12.97 -5.16 -14.87
C TYR A 50 -13.90 -4.78 -16.03
N ALA A 51 -14.13 -3.48 -16.24
CA ALA A 51 -14.99 -2.98 -17.31
C ALA A 51 -14.42 -1.72 -17.95
N ASP A 52 -14.55 -1.64 -19.27
CA ASP A 52 -14.17 -0.48 -20.05
C ASP A 52 -15.38 0.43 -20.22
N ILE A 53 -15.21 1.72 -19.94
CA ILE A 53 -16.26 2.72 -19.96
C ILE A 53 -15.94 3.76 -21.04
N GLN A 54 -16.91 4.01 -21.90
CA GLN A 54 -16.84 5.02 -22.93
C GLN A 54 -17.98 6.02 -22.76
N PHE A 55 -17.64 7.30 -22.69
CA PHE A 55 -18.61 8.39 -22.60
C PHE A 55 -18.78 9.08 -23.95
N GLU A 56 -20.02 9.49 -24.24
CA GLU A 56 -20.40 10.35 -25.35
C GLU A 56 -21.30 11.47 -24.81
N THR A 57 -21.03 12.72 -25.19
CA THR A 57 -21.88 13.85 -24.80
C THR A 57 -22.80 14.27 -25.94
N TRP A 58 -24.03 14.65 -25.61
CA TRP A 58 -25.03 15.14 -26.58
C TRP A 58 -25.90 16.28 -26.02
N ASP A 59 -26.70 16.89 -26.88
CA ASP A 59 -27.56 18.03 -26.52
C ASP A 59 -29.00 17.57 -26.21
N LYS A 60 -29.15 16.44 -25.51
CA LYS A 60 -30.44 15.89 -25.06
C LYS A 60 -30.47 15.71 -23.55
N ASN A 61 -31.63 15.97 -22.95
CA ASN A 61 -31.90 15.78 -21.52
C ASN A 61 -32.21 14.31 -21.17
N GLU A 62 -31.43 13.40 -21.72
CA GLU A 62 -31.57 11.97 -21.51
C GLU A 62 -30.19 11.34 -21.34
N VAL A 63 -30.10 10.29 -20.52
CA VAL A 63 -28.91 9.47 -20.36
C VAL A 63 -29.24 8.08 -20.87
N VAL A 64 -28.42 7.58 -21.78
CA VAL A 64 -28.54 6.23 -22.33
C VAL A 64 -27.31 5.44 -21.92
N VAL A 65 -27.55 4.30 -21.27
CA VAL A 65 -26.50 3.40 -20.81
C VAL A 65 -26.64 2.08 -21.57
N GLU A 66 -25.58 1.72 -22.30
CA GLU A 66 -25.47 0.48 -23.07
C GLU A 66 -24.30 -0.34 -22.52
N GLY A 67 -24.60 -1.43 -21.81
CA GLY A 67 -23.62 -2.37 -21.29
C GLY A 67 -23.57 -3.63 -22.14
N THR A 68 -22.38 -4.06 -22.56
CA THR A 68 -22.17 -5.32 -23.29
C THR A 68 -21.18 -6.19 -22.51
N ILE A 69 -21.56 -7.44 -22.26
CA ILE A 69 -20.67 -8.46 -21.71
C ILE A 69 -20.44 -9.49 -22.81
N GLU A 70 -19.19 -9.70 -23.19
CA GLU A 70 -18.76 -10.74 -24.12
C GLU A 70 -17.99 -11.82 -23.36
N LEU A 71 -18.31 -13.08 -23.59
CA LEU A 71 -17.70 -14.25 -22.99
C LEU A 71 -17.23 -15.19 -24.12
N GLU A 72 -15.94 -15.47 -24.16
CA GLU A 72 -15.31 -16.39 -25.11
C GLU A 72 -14.77 -17.62 -24.37
N GLY A 73 -14.97 -18.81 -24.93
CA GLY A 73 -14.48 -20.08 -24.37
C GLY A 73 -15.43 -20.79 -23.40
N ALA A 74 -16.65 -20.29 -23.22
CA ALA A 74 -17.70 -20.92 -22.42
C ALA A 74 -18.78 -21.57 -23.28
N SER A 75 -19.35 -22.66 -22.77
CA SER A 75 -20.57 -23.26 -23.33
C SER A 75 -21.80 -22.35 -23.14
N GLU A 76 -22.88 -22.58 -23.89
CA GLU A 76 -24.13 -21.82 -23.77
C GLU A 76 -24.75 -21.86 -22.38
N GLU A 77 -24.62 -22.98 -21.68
CA GLU A 77 -25.14 -23.12 -20.31
C GLU A 77 -24.30 -22.34 -19.30
N GLU A 78 -22.97 -22.45 -19.38
CA GLU A 78 -22.04 -21.70 -18.53
C GLU A 78 -22.14 -20.18 -18.75
N ALA A 79 -22.31 -19.75 -20.00
CA ALA A 79 -22.49 -18.35 -20.35
C ALA A 79 -23.81 -17.80 -19.83
N LYS A 80 -24.92 -18.54 -19.96
CA LYS A 80 -26.22 -18.15 -19.38
C LYS A 80 -26.11 -18.00 -17.86
N ALA A 81 -25.49 -18.96 -17.17
CA ALA A 81 -25.27 -18.89 -15.73
C ALA A 81 -24.38 -17.69 -15.33
N TYR A 82 -23.37 -17.35 -16.14
CA TYR A 82 -22.55 -16.16 -15.93
C TYR A 82 -23.39 -14.88 -16.09
N PHE A 83 -24.19 -14.79 -17.15
CA PHE A 83 -24.99 -13.60 -17.42
C PHE A 83 -26.10 -13.36 -16.41
N GLU A 84 -26.65 -14.40 -15.77
CA GLU A 84 -27.65 -14.27 -14.71
C GLU A 84 -27.04 -13.78 -13.39
N ASN A 85 -25.81 -14.20 -13.07
CA ASN A 85 -25.16 -13.89 -11.78
C ASN A 85 -24.15 -12.72 -11.83
N SER A 86 -23.58 -12.44 -13.01
CA SER A 86 -22.47 -11.47 -13.21
C SER A 86 -22.86 -10.29 -14.11
N GLY A 87 -24.09 -9.81 -13.97
CA GLY A 87 -24.66 -8.74 -14.80
C GLY A 87 -24.16 -7.32 -14.49
N ILE A 88 -24.53 -6.40 -15.39
CA ILE A 88 -24.41 -4.95 -15.17
C ILE A 88 -25.75 -4.50 -14.57
N SER A 89 -25.71 -3.88 -13.39
CA SER A 89 -26.87 -3.26 -12.77
C SER A 89 -26.90 -1.78 -13.12
N ILE A 90 -28.01 -1.34 -13.71
CA ILE A 90 -28.25 0.05 -14.07
C ILE A 90 -29.56 0.44 -13.38
N LEU A 91 -29.48 1.33 -12.40
CA LEU A 91 -30.62 1.81 -11.63
C LEU A 91 -30.61 3.32 -11.65
N GLY A 92 -31.75 3.98 -11.83
CA GLY A 92 -31.74 5.43 -11.88
C GLY A 92 -33.10 6.10 -11.87
N ASN A 93 -33.07 7.40 -11.63
CA ASN A 93 -34.20 8.31 -11.76
C ASN A 93 -33.74 9.63 -12.41
N SER A 94 -34.60 10.65 -12.40
CA SER A 94 -34.31 11.94 -13.04
C SER A 94 -33.15 12.74 -12.44
N LYS A 95 -32.63 12.35 -11.27
CA LYS A 95 -31.54 13.02 -10.54
C LYS A 95 -30.27 12.19 -10.43
N THR A 96 -30.39 10.89 -10.23
CA THR A 96 -29.24 10.02 -10.00
C THR A 96 -29.37 8.73 -10.79
N ILE A 97 -28.30 8.36 -11.47
CA ILE A 97 -28.17 7.10 -12.19
C ILE A 97 -26.96 6.36 -11.61
N GLU A 98 -27.17 5.15 -11.14
CA GLU A 98 -26.17 4.28 -10.56
C GLU A 98 -25.88 3.10 -11.49
N ILE A 99 -24.61 2.94 -11.85
CA ILE A 99 -24.11 1.86 -12.71
C ILE A 99 -23.13 1.02 -11.91
N LYS A 100 -23.44 -0.25 -11.72
CA LYS A 100 -22.62 -1.21 -10.97
C LYS A 100 -22.30 -2.44 -11.81
N THR A 101 -21.05 -2.87 -11.79
CA THR A 101 -20.68 -4.20 -12.30
C THR A 101 -20.38 -5.12 -11.12
N SER A 102 -20.93 -6.34 -11.11
CA SER A 102 -20.48 -7.35 -10.17
C SER A 102 -19.05 -7.79 -10.51
N GLY A 103 -18.17 -7.78 -9.50
CA GLY A 103 -16.79 -8.18 -9.61
C GLY A 103 -16.64 -9.70 -9.80
N ASN A 104 -15.58 -10.12 -10.48
CA ASN A 104 -15.37 -11.55 -10.79
C ASN A 104 -15.15 -12.44 -9.56
N SER A 105 -14.84 -11.85 -8.40
CA SER A 105 -14.75 -12.57 -7.13
C SER A 105 -16.07 -13.21 -6.68
N GLY A 106 -17.22 -12.61 -7.02
CA GLY A 106 -18.53 -13.11 -6.61
C GLY A 106 -18.89 -14.42 -7.32
N TRP A 107 -18.72 -14.46 -8.64
CA TRP A 107 -18.99 -15.68 -9.42
C TRP A 107 -17.98 -16.77 -9.12
N ALA A 108 -16.69 -16.44 -8.98
CA ALA A 108 -15.65 -17.42 -8.67
C ALA A 108 -15.88 -18.09 -7.30
N LYS A 109 -16.33 -17.31 -6.31
CA LYS A 109 -16.69 -17.83 -4.99
C LYS A 109 -17.97 -18.66 -5.01
N MET A 110 -18.98 -18.26 -5.79
CA MET A 110 -20.30 -18.93 -5.84
C MET A 110 -20.29 -20.19 -6.73
N ALA A 111 -19.46 -20.20 -7.78
CA ALA A 111 -19.20 -21.36 -8.64
C ALA A 111 -18.23 -22.39 -8.03
N GLY A 112 -17.84 -22.24 -6.76
CA GLY A 112 -16.95 -23.17 -6.05
C GLY A 112 -15.49 -23.15 -6.53
N LEU A 113 -15.07 -22.11 -7.26
CA LEU A 113 -13.73 -22.02 -7.88
C LEU A 113 -12.64 -21.51 -6.94
N TRP A 114 -13.02 -21.05 -5.74
CA TRP A 114 -12.10 -20.86 -4.62
C TRP A 114 -12.52 -21.82 -3.50
N PRO A 115 -11.58 -22.58 -2.91
CA PRO A 115 -11.89 -23.25 -1.66
C PRO A 115 -12.30 -22.18 -0.65
N SER A 116 -13.33 -22.47 0.16
CA SER A 116 -13.64 -21.71 1.35
C SER A 116 -12.33 -21.37 2.07
N THR A 117 -12.18 -20.13 2.53
CA THR A 117 -10.96 -19.53 3.07
C THR A 117 -10.30 -20.33 4.22
N ASP A 118 -10.92 -21.42 4.68
CA ASP A 118 -10.46 -22.37 5.68
C ASP A 118 -9.43 -23.40 5.19
N ARG A 119 -9.03 -23.41 3.90
CA ARG A 119 -8.04 -24.38 3.37
C ARG A 119 -6.77 -23.78 2.79
N MET A 120 -6.48 -22.50 3.00
CA MET A 120 -5.12 -22.01 2.79
C MET A 120 -4.28 -22.37 4.00
N GLU A 121 -3.72 -23.59 3.99
CA GLU A 121 -2.49 -23.86 4.72
C GLU A 121 -1.39 -23.01 4.08
N ILE A 122 -1.30 -21.76 4.54
CA ILE A 122 -0.08 -20.98 4.45
C ILE A 122 0.96 -21.90 5.07
N HIS A 123 1.87 -22.41 4.24
CA HIS A 123 3.08 -23.00 4.76
C HIS A 123 3.76 -21.88 5.53
N ASN A 124 3.55 -21.87 6.84
CA ASN A 124 4.27 -21.04 7.77
C ASN A 124 5.73 -21.42 7.55
N ILE A 125 6.45 -20.65 6.74
CA ILE A 125 7.91 -20.68 6.72
C ILE A 125 8.28 -20.41 8.17
N ARG A 126 8.76 -21.47 8.81
CA ARG A 126 9.07 -21.52 10.23
C ARG A 126 10.18 -20.51 10.44
N ILE A 127 9.82 -19.31 10.91
CA ILE A 127 10.81 -18.35 11.41
C ILE A 127 11.57 -19.12 12.50
N PRO A 128 12.90 -19.27 12.38
CA PRO A 128 13.68 -19.93 13.42
C PRO A 128 13.37 -19.25 14.74
N ASP A 129 12.87 -20.01 15.70
CA ASP A 129 12.45 -19.48 16.98
C ASP A 129 13.70 -19.07 17.76
N VAL A 130 14.04 -17.78 17.71
CA VAL A 130 15.27 -17.24 18.32
C VAL A 130 15.23 -17.36 19.84
N GLU A 131 14.05 -17.54 20.46
CA GLU A 131 13.94 -17.90 21.88
C GLU A 131 14.68 -19.20 22.21
N ALA A 132 14.73 -20.16 21.27
CA ALA A 132 15.47 -21.41 21.46
C ALA A 132 17.00 -21.22 21.48
N ILE A 133 17.52 -20.17 20.84
CA ILE A 133 18.96 -19.85 20.83
C ILE A 133 19.38 -19.22 22.17
N ILE A 134 18.47 -18.52 22.85
CA ILE A 134 18.74 -17.85 24.14
C ILE A 134 18.81 -18.88 25.28
N HIS A 135 18.09 -20.00 25.17
CA HIS A 135 18.12 -21.08 26.16
C HIS A 135 19.28 -22.08 25.99
N SER A 136 20.08 -21.96 24.92
CA SER A 136 21.18 -22.90 24.61
C SER A 136 22.58 -22.42 25.01
N ILE A 137 22.69 -21.26 25.67
CA ILE A 137 23.98 -20.82 26.23
C ILE A 137 24.11 -21.45 27.61
N ASP A 138 24.98 -22.44 27.69
CA ASP A 138 25.31 -23.17 28.92
C ASP A 138 25.85 -22.17 29.95
N ILE A 139 25.16 -22.03 31.08
CA ILE A 139 25.63 -21.18 32.18
C ILE A 139 26.79 -21.94 32.82
N PRO A 140 28.03 -21.40 32.85
CA PRO A 140 29.13 -22.07 33.52
C PRO A 140 28.75 -22.32 35.00
N GLU A 141 28.87 -23.56 35.45
CA GLU A 141 28.53 -23.92 36.84
C GLU A 141 29.31 -23.07 37.84
N MET A 142 28.62 -22.53 38.84
CA MET A 142 29.30 -21.75 39.87
C MET A 142 30.27 -22.66 40.65
N PRO A 143 31.53 -22.23 40.87
CA PRO A 143 32.46 -22.97 41.72
C PRO A 143 31.85 -23.18 43.10
N PRO A 144 32.00 -24.38 43.71
CA PRO A 144 31.34 -24.74 44.96
C PRO A 144 31.68 -23.74 46.07
N MET A 145 30.65 -23.32 46.81
CA MET A 145 30.82 -22.43 47.95
C MET A 145 31.66 -23.12 49.03
N PRO A 146 32.66 -22.45 49.62
CA PRO A 146 33.42 -23.03 50.72
C PRO A 146 32.52 -23.19 51.96
N GLU A 147 32.66 -24.33 52.64
CA GLU A 147 31.81 -24.70 53.78
C GLU A 147 31.88 -23.68 54.92
N MET A 148 30.72 -23.32 55.48
CA MET A 148 30.62 -22.44 56.64
C MET A 148 30.97 -23.20 57.93
N PRO A 149 31.59 -22.54 58.93
CA PRO A 149 31.79 -23.17 60.23
C PRO A 149 30.44 -23.51 60.86
N PRO A 150 30.27 -24.71 61.45
CA PRO A 150 29.01 -25.13 62.04
C PRO A 150 28.60 -24.20 63.18
N MET A 151 27.32 -23.84 63.25
CA MET A 151 26.79 -22.96 64.30
C MET A 151 26.74 -23.71 65.65
N PRO A 152 26.93 -23.03 66.80
CA PRO A 152 26.77 -23.68 68.11
C PRO A 152 25.33 -24.19 68.30
N PRO A 153 25.13 -25.38 68.91
CA PRO A 153 23.81 -25.98 69.08
C PRO A 153 22.93 -25.11 69.99
N ILE A 154 21.69 -24.83 69.55
CA ILE A 154 20.71 -24.04 70.33
C ILE A 154 20.19 -24.92 71.48
N PRO A 155 20.03 -24.39 72.71
CA PRO A 155 19.41 -25.16 73.80
C PRO A 155 17.97 -25.55 73.46
N ASP A 156 17.59 -26.80 73.72
CA ASP A 156 16.22 -27.29 73.48
C ASP A 156 15.22 -26.68 74.47
N PHE A 157 14.07 -26.24 73.96
CA PHE A 157 12.97 -25.69 74.77
C PHE A 157 11.65 -26.41 74.49
N GLU A 158 11.03 -26.95 75.54
CA GLU A 158 9.66 -27.47 75.47
C GLU A 158 8.65 -26.33 75.69
N PHE A 159 7.73 -26.14 74.72
CA PHE A 159 6.66 -25.15 74.80
C PHE A 159 5.31 -25.85 75.04
N ASP A 160 4.66 -25.55 76.15
CA ASP A 160 3.36 -26.11 76.51
C ASP A 160 2.22 -25.27 75.89
N TYR A 161 1.73 -25.74 74.75
CA TYR A 161 0.64 -25.11 74.01
C TYR A 161 -0.68 -25.06 74.79
N LYS A 162 -0.97 -26.02 75.69
CA LYS A 162 -2.21 -26.02 76.47
C LYS A 162 -2.16 -24.97 77.58
N ALA A 163 -0.99 -24.80 78.21
CA ALA A 163 -0.78 -23.74 79.20
C ALA A 163 -0.84 -22.34 78.56
N PHE A 164 -0.30 -22.18 77.35
CA PHE A 164 -0.39 -20.93 76.59
C PHE A 164 -1.83 -20.58 76.19
N GLN A 165 -2.65 -21.53 75.72
CA GLN A 165 -4.04 -21.25 75.35
C GLN A 165 -4.90 -20.77 76.55
N LYS A 166 -4.58 -21.22 77.76
CA LYS A 166 -5.41 -20.96 78.94
C LYS A 166 -5.07 -19.63 79.65
N ASP A 167 -3.80 -19.25 79.67
CA ASP A 167 -3.31 -18.07 80.41
C ASP A 167 -2.23 -17.31 79.61
N GLY A 168 -2.43 -17.17 78.29
CA GLY A 168 -1.44 -16.75 77.30
C GLY A 168 -0.48 -15.62 77.70
N GLU A 169 -0.97 -14.50 78.20
CA GLU A 169 -0.08 -13.40 78.61
C GLU A 169 0.78 -13.72 79.85
N LYS A 170 0.23 -14.45 80.83
CA LYS A 170 0.96 -14.86 82.03
C LYS A 170 1.96 -15.97 81.70
N TYR A 171 1.58 -16.94 80.88
CA TYR A 171 2.46 -18.00 80.41
C TYR A 171 3.62 -17.41 79.59
N MET A 172 3.35 -16.51 78.65
CA MET A 172 4.41 -15.85 77.87
C MET A 172 5.37 -15.03 78.72
N LYS A 173 4.87 -14.31 79.73
CA LYS A 173 5.77 -13.61 80.67
C LYS A 173 6.65 -14.57 81.47
N LYS A 174 6.14 -15.75 81.85
CA LYS A 174 6.89 -16.76 82.60
C LYS A 174 7.89 -17.50 81.70
N TRP A 175 7.44 -17.95 80.53
CA TRP A 175 8.27 -18.60 79.50
C TRP A 175 9.40 -17.68 79.04
N LYS A 176 9.14 -16.40 78.75
CA LYS A 176 10.19 -15.43 78.39
C LYS A 176 11.22 -15.22 79.52
N LYS A 177 10.81 -15.34 80.78
CA LYS A 177 11.69 -15.21 81.95
C LYS A 177 12.56 -16.46 82.18
N GLU A 178 12.07 -17.64 81.79
CA GLU A 178 12.83 -18.90 81.81
C GLU A 178 13.73 -19.04 80.58
N PHE A 179 13.23 -18.68 79.39
CA PHE A 179 13.99 -18.60 78.14
C PHE A 179 15.17 -17.62 78.21
N ASN A 180 15.02 -16.47 78.89
CA ASN A 180 16.14 -15.54 79.07
C ASN A 180 17.15 -15.99 80.14
N LYS A 181 16.81 -16.97 81.00
CA LYS A 181 17.74 -17.51 82.00
C LYS A 181 18.62 -18.65 81.43
N SER A 182 18.15 -19.34 80.41
CA SER A 182 18.85 -20.47 79.78
C SER A 182 19.88 -20.06 78.72
N PHE A 183 19.88 -18.79 78.28
CA PHE A 183 21.03 -18.18 77.61
C PHE A 183 22.06 -17.77 78.67
N ASP A 184 22.66 -18.77 79.33
CA ASP A 184 23.74 -18.53 80.28
C ASP A 184 24.93 -17.84 79.61
N LYS A 185 25.74 -17.15 80.41
CA LYS A 185 26.93 -16.40 79.96
C LYS A 185 27.86 -17.25 79.08
N GLU A 186 27.94 -18.55 79.34
CA GLU A 186 28.75 -19.50 78.57
C GLU A 186 28.26 -19.69 77.11
N TYR A 187 26.95 -19.63 76.84
CA TYR A 187 26.43 -19.71 75.48
C TYR A 187 26.66 -18.39 74.72
N GLN A 188 26.50 -17.25 75.41
CA GLN A 188 26.83 -15.95 74.86
C GLN A 188 28.31 -15.86 74.50
N ASP A 189 29.20 -16.35 75.37
CA ASP A 189 30.64 -16.40 75.12
C ASP A 189 30.98 -17.31 73.92
N LYS A 190 30.31 -18.47 73.76
CA LYS A 190 30.49 -19.37 72.60
C LYS A 190 29.99 -18.75 71.29
N MET A 191 28.87 -18.04 71.32
CA MET A 191 28.36 -17.31 70.16
C MET A 191 29.24 -16.10 69.81
N GLU A 192 29.79 -15.42 70.81
CA GLU A 192 30.72 -14.31 70.60
C GLU A 192 32.05 -14.80 70.03
N ALA A 193 32.57 -15.93 70.51
CA ALA A 193 33.76 -16.58 69.96
C ALA A 193 33.54 -17.05 68.52
N TRP A 194 32.41 -17.70 68.24
CA TRP A 194 32.02 -18.10 66.88
C TRP A 194 31.86 -16.88 65.96
N GLY A 195 31.22 -15.81 66.46
CA GLY A 195 31.07 -14.55 65.72
C GLY A 195 32.40 -13.87 65.41
N ARG A 196 33.37 -13.91 66.34
CA ARG A 196 34.73 -13.41 66.12
C ARG A 196 35.49 -14.25 65.11
N GLU A 197 35.39 -15.58 65.16
CA GLU A 197 36.03 -16.47 64.19
C GLU A 197 35.41 -16.30 62.80
N PHE A 198 34.08 -16.19 62.72
CA PHE A 198 33.37 -15.89 61.48
C PHE A 198 33.79 -14.53 60.91
N ALA A 199 33.85 -13.48 61.74
CA ALA A 199 34.28 -12.15 61.32
C ALA A 199 35.73 -12.13 60.82
N ALA A 200 36.66 -12.73 61.56
CA ALA A 200 38.07 -12.81 61.15
C ALA A 200 38.25 -13.58 59.83
N ARG A 201 37.48 -14.66 59.63
CA ARG A 201 37.52 -15.48 58.41
C ARG A 201 36.81 -14.81 57.23
N ALA A 202 35.77 -14.01 57.50
CA ALA A 202 35.11 -13.17 56.51
C ALA A 202 36.02 -12.01 56.06
N GLU A 203 36.75 -11.41 57.00
CA GLU A 203 37.65 -10.28 56.74
C GLU A 203 38.90 -10.73 55.96
N ALA A 204 39.50 -11.86 56.33
CA ALA A 204 40.59 -12.48 55.56
C ALA A 204 40.18 -12.98 54.16
N ARG A 205 38.87 -13.10 53.89
CA ARG A 205 38.31 -13.53 52.60
C ARG A 205 37.68 -12.39 51.81
N LYS A 206 37.69 -11.18 52.35
CA LYS A 206 37.09 -10.00 51.71
C LYS A 206 37.75 -9.71 50.38
N ASP A 207 39.09 -9.71 50.36
CA ASP A 207 39.88 -9.43 49.15
C ASP A 207 39.65 -10.51 48.07
N LEU A 208 39.61 -11.80 48.45
CA LEU A 208 39.33 -12.91 47.54
C LEU A 208 37.89 -12.87 46.99
N MET A 209 36.91 -12.48 47.82
CA MET A 209 35.52 -12.30 47.37
C MET A 209 35.36 -11.07 46.47
N GLU A 210 36.12 -10.01 46.73
CA GLU A 210 36.12 -8.78 45.93
C GLU A 210 36.73 -9.06 44.54
N GLU A 211 37.88 -9.71 44.46
CA GLU A 211 38.51 -10.15 43.20
C GLU A 211 37.61 -11.13 42.43
N ARG A 212 36.94 -12.07 43.12
CA ARG A 212 35.97 -12.99 42.50
C ARG A 212 34.72 -12.26 42.00
N ARG A 213 34.26 -11.23 42.72
CA ARG A 213 33.10 -10.42 42.32
C ARG A 213 33.46 -9.60 41.09
N GLU A 214 34.64 -8.99 41.06
CA GLU A 214 35.13 -8.21 39.92
C GLU A 214 35.28 -9.09 38.68
N ALA A 215 35.93 -10.26 38.77
CA ALA A 215 36.05 -11.18 37.64
C ALA A 215 34.68 -11.69 37.13
N MET A 216 33.71 -11.92 38.03
CA MET A 216 32.33 -12.27 37.65
C MET A 216 31.56 -11.10 37.03
N GLU A 217 31.82 -9.88 37.49
CA GLU A 217 31.21 -8.67 36.92
C GLU A 217 31.76 -8.40 35.52
N GLU A 218 33.06 -8.58 35.29
CA GLU A 218 33.68 -8.49 33.96
C GLU A 218 33.12 -9.54 33.00
N GLN A 219 33.10 -10.83 33.37
CA GLN A 219 32.51 -11.87 32.53
C GLN A 219 31.02 -11.64 32.27
N ARG A 220 30.27 -11.12 33.25
CA ARG A 220 28.85 -10.76 33.07
C ARG A 220 28.67 -9.49 32.24
N ALA A 221 29.64 -8.59 32.19
CA ALA A 221 29.63 -7.42 31.33
C ALA A 221 29.89 -7.84 29.89
N GLU A 222 30.94 -8.64 29.63
CA GLU A 222 31.24 -9.19 28.30
C GLU A 222 30.08 -10.02 27.74
N MET A 223 29.47 -10.90 28.56
CA MET A 223 28.31 -11.68 28.14
C MET A 223 27.08 -10.80 27.86
N ARG A 224 26.91 -9.69 28.59
CA ARG A 224 25.85 -8.72 28.32
C ARG A 224 26.09 -7.99 27.01
N GLU A 225 27.31 -7.53 26.76
CA GLU A 225 27.67 -6.90 25.50
C GLU A 225 27.48 -7.85 24.31
N GLN A 226 27.92 -9.10 24.41
CA GLN A 226 27.69 -10.11 23.37
C GLN A 226 26.18 -10.36 23.17
N ARG A 227 25.40 -10.42 24.25
CA ARG A 227 23.94 -10.62 24.17
C ARG A 227 23.23 -9.42 23.55
N ASP A 228 23.67 -8.22 23.85
CA ASP A 228 23.09 -6.99 23.31
C ASP A 228 23.47 -6.83 21.83
N GLN A 229 24.70 -7.15 21.43
CA GLN A 229 25.11 -7.23 20.02
C GLN A 229 24.31 -8.28 19.25
N LEU A 230 24.09 -9.48 19.80
CA LEU A 230 23.25 -10.51 19.19
C LEU A 230 21.79 -10.09 19.07
N ARG A 231 21.25 -9.39 20.08
CA ARG A 231 19.89 -8.84 20.05
C ARG A 231 19.74 -7.76 18.99
N GLU A 232 20.72 -6.88 18.87
CA GLU A 232 20.74 -5.81 17.88
C GLU A 232 20.85 -6.40 16.47
N GLN A 233 21.75 -7.35 16.24
CA GLN A 233 21.84 -8.09 14.97
C GLN A 233 20.56 -8.85 14.63
N ALA A 234 19.93 -9.50 15.60
CA ALA A 234 18.67 -10.21 15.39
C ALA A 234 17.49 -9.25 15.13
N HIS A 235 17.48 -8.07 15.76
CA HIS A 235 16.47 -7.04 15.52
C HIS A 235 16.63 -6.45 14.12
N LEU A 236 17.86 -6.13 13.72
CA LEU A 236 18.19 -5.65 12.37
C LEU A 236 17.85 -6.72 11.31
N ALA A 237 18.16 -8.00 11.56
CA ALA A 237 17.80 -9.09 10.66
C ALA A 237 16.28 -9.31 10.56
N ARG A 238 15.53 -9.15 11.66
CA ARG A 238 14.06 -9.20 11.65
C ARG A 238 13.46 -8.02 10.90
N GLU A 239 14.00 -6.83 11.09
CA GLU A 239 13.55 -5.62 10.40
C GLU A 239 13.84 -5.72 8.89
N GLN A 240 15.03 -6.16 8.51
CA GLN A 240 15.38 -6.47 7.13
C GLN A 240 14.49 -7.57 6.55
N ALA A 241 14.29 -8.70 7.24
CA ALA A 241 13.42 -9.78 6.73
C ALA A 241 11.95 -9.35 6.61
N MET A 242 11.47 -8.46 7.48
CA MET A 242 10.13 -7.89 7.39
C MET A 242 10.02 -6.90 6.22
N LEU A 243 11.02 -6.06 6.02
CA LEU A 243 11.11 -5.15 4.87
C LEU A 243 11.22 -5.93 3.56
N ASP A 244 12.10 -6.93 3.47
CA ASP A 244 12.27 -7.82 2.34
C ASP A 244 10.99 -8.61 2.05
N ARG A 245 10.29 -9.11 3.09
CA ARG A 245 8.98 -9.76 2.92
C ARG A 245 7.94 -8.78 2.40
N GLN A 246 7.93 -7.54 2.89
CA GLN A 246 6.97 -6.53 2.50
C GLN A 246 7.24 -6.03 1.07
N GLN A 247 8.50 -5.83 0.72
CA GLN A 247 8.98 -5.55 -0.63
C GLN A 247 8.71 -6.73 -1.56
N ALA A 248 9.07 -7.95 -1.22
CA ALA A 248 8.77 -9.12 -2.05
C ALA A 248 7.26 -9.35 -2.23
N LEU A 249 6.42 -9.04 -1.23
CA LEU A 249 4.96 -9.07 -1.38
C LEU A 249 4.43 -7.92 -2.24
N GLN A 250 5.05 -6.73 -2.17
CA GLN A 250 4.73 -5.59 -3.02
C GLN A 250 5.20 -5.83 -4.45
N GLU A 251 6.45 -6.21 -4.67
CA GLU A 251 7.02 -6.64 -5.95
C GLU A 251 6.27 -7.83 -6.51
N ALA A 252 5.90 -8.86 -5.74
CA ALA A 252 5.09 -9.95 -6.27
C ALA A 252 3.67 -9.48 -6.64
N ARG A 253 3.10 -8.49 -5.94
CA ARG A 253 1.83 -7.86 -6.34
C ARG A 253 2.00 -7.00 -7.58
N GLU A 254 3.03 -6.17 -7.64
CA GLU A 254 3.35 -5.25 -8.72
C GLU A 254 3.79 -5.99 -9.97
N VAL A 255 4.57 -7.07 -9.87
CA VAL A 255 4.89 -7.99 -10.96
C VAL A 255 3.64 -8.75 -11.36
N ARG A 256 2.77 -9.20 -10.44
CA ARG A 256 1.51 -9.87 -10.83
C ARG A 256 0.46 -8.92 -11.41
N GLU A 257 0.52 -7.63 -11.09
CA GLU A 257 -0.30 -6.53 -11.63
C GLU A 257 0.28 -6.02 -12.96
N LYS A 258 1.61 -5.80 -13.05
CA LYS A 258 2.36 -5.48 -14.28
C LYS A 258 2.27 -6.62 -15.28
N LEU A 259 2.46 -7.87 -14.89
CA LEU A 259 2.24 -9.01 -15.79
C LEU A 259 0.77 -9.10 -16.25
N ARG A 260 -0.19 -8.59 -15.46
CA ARG A 260 -1.61 -8.42 -15.86
C ARG A 260 -1.88 -7.18 -16.72
N PHE A 261 -1.02 -6.17 -16.67
CA PHE A 261 -1.17 -4.86 -17.28
C PHE A 261 -0.33 -4.72 -18.58
N GLU A 262 0.91 -5.20 -18.58
CA GLU A 262 1.83 -5.29 -19.72
C GLU A 262 1.37 -6.30 -20.77
N LEU A 263 0.54 -7.29 -20.41
CA LEU A 263 -0.16 -8.15 -21.37
C LEU A 263 -1.38 -7.49 -22.05
N ARG A 264 -1.70 -6.20 -21.82
CA ARG A 264 -2.93 -5.56 -22.31
C ARG A 264 -2.71 -4.43 -23.32
N ASN A 265 -2.67 -4.81 -24.61
CA ASN A 265 -3.34 -3.99 -25.62
C ASN A 265 -4.82 -3.82 -25.21
N SER A 266 -5.39 -2.64 -25.43
CA SER A 266 -6.72 -2.20 -24.96
C SER A 266 -7.92 -3.03 -25.44
N ASP A 267 -7.69 -4.03 -26.28
CA ASP A 267 -8.74 -4.89 -26.81
C ASP A 267 -8.82 -6.28 -26.18
N GLU A 268 -7.86 -6.68 -25.34
CA GLU A 268 -7.80 -8.05 -24.86
C GLU A 268 -8.78 -8.34 -23.70
N PRO A 269 -9.66 -9.37 -23.85
CA PRO A 269 -10.60 -9.77 -22.82
C PRO A 269 -9.88 -10.25 -21.56
N ASN A 270 -10.52 -10.10 -20.41
CA ASN A 270 -9.99 -10.56 -19.14
C ASN A 270 -10.02 -12.09 -19.08
N VAL A 271 -8.86 -12.75 -18.89
CA VAL A 271 -8.73 -14.22 -18.93
C VAL A 271 -8.89 -14.81 -17.52
N PHE A 272 -9.89 -15.67 -17.34
CA PHE A 272 -10.12 -16.49 -16.15
C PHE A 272 -9.63 -17.90 -16.41
N PHE A 273 -9.15 -18.61 -15.39
CA PHE A 273 -8.80 -20.02 -15.51
C PHE A 273 -9.71 -20.83 -14.57
N ARG A 274 -10.36 -21.86 -15.09
CA ARG A 274 -11.04 -22.92 -14.34
C ARG A 274 -10.26 -24.19 -14.55
N SER A 275 -9.89 -24.86 -13.47
CA SER A 275 -9.46 -26.25 -13.53
C SER A 275 -10.65 -27.09 -13.09
N GLU A 276 -11.19 -27.87 -14.00
CA GLU A 276 -12.12 -28.95 -13.67
C GLU A 276 -11.54 -30.20 -14.35
N ASP A 277 -11.36 -31.26 -13.57
CA ASP A 277 -10.77 -32.55 -13.98
C ASP A 277 -9.30 -32.53 -14.43
N GLY A 278 -8.54 -31.48 -14.08
CA GLY A 278 -7.12 -31.35 -14.42
C GLY A 278 -6.84 -30.65 -15.75
N GLU A 279 -7.88 -30.22 -16.48
CA GLU A 279 -7.73 -29.34 -17.64
C GLU A 279 -8.00 -27.87 -17.27
N SER A 280 -7.05 -27.00 -17.56
CA SER A 280 -7.20 -25.55 -17.41
C SER A 280 -8.03 -24.98 -18.56
N LYS A 281 -9.32 -24.72 -18.34
CA LYS A 281 -10.16 -23.95 -19.26
C LYS A 281 -10.01 -22.47 -18.98
N SER A 282 -9.61 -21.71 -20.00
CA SER A 282 -9.50 -20.26 -19.89
C SER A 282 -10.73 -19.55 -20.48
N TYR A 283 -11.41 -18.70 -19.73
CA TYR A 283 -12.54 -17.90 -20.22
C TYR A 283 -12.14 -16.45 -20.40
N LYS A 284 -12.46 -15.87 -21.55
CA LYS A 284 -12.17 -14.48 -21.89
C LYS A 284 -13.43 -13.64 -21.71
N VAL A 285 -13.44 -12.73 -20.73
CA VAL A 285 -14.58 -11.84 -20.44
C VAL A 285 -14.23 -10.41 -20.79
N LYS A 286 -14.99 -9.77 -21.68
CA LYS A 286 -14.90 -8.34 -21.97
C LYS A 286 -16.19 -7.65 -21.54
N LYS A 287 -16.10 -6.67 -20.64
CA LYS A 287 -17.24 -5.85 -20.22
C LYS A 287 -17.02 -4.44 -20.77
N THR A 288 -17.96 -3.95 -21.58
CA THR A 288 -17.93 -2.60 -22.14
C THR A 288 -19.20 -1.86 -21.72
N ILE A 289 -19.08 -0.61 -21.27
CA ILE A 289 -20.19 0.24 -20.89
C ILE A 289 -20.09 1.54 -21.68
N ARG A 290 -21.08 1.83 -22.51
CA ARG A 290 -21.21 3.07 -23.26
C ARG A 290 -22.26 3.94 -22.59
N ILE A 291 -21.93 5.18 -22.29
CA ILE A 291 -22.80 6.13 -21.60
C ILE A 291 -22.94 7.38 -22.46
N LYS A 292 -24.14 7.64 -22.96
CA LYS A 292 -24.50 8.89 -23.63
C LYS A 292 -25.18 9.81 -22.63
N MET A 293 -24.73 11.05 -22.49
CA MET A 293 -25.18 11.96 -21.44
C MET A 293 -25.18 13.43 -21.88
N PRO A 294 -26.00 14.31 -21.26
CA PRO A 294 -25.89 15.74 -21.46
C PRO A 294 -24.56 16.28 -20.90
N LYS A 295 -24.05 17.36 -21.51
CA LYS A 295 -22.82 18.04 -21.06
C LYS A 295 -22.88 18.58 -19.62
N SER A 296 -24.08 18.79 -19.09
CA SER A 296 -24.31 19.33 -17.75
C SER A 296 -24.30 18.26 -16.65
N ALA A 297 -24.38 16.98 -17.00
CA ALA A 297 -24.39 15.91 -16.01
C ALA A 297 -23.03 15.77 -15.31
N THR A 298 -23.09 15.57 -13.99
CA THR A 298 -21.91 15.39 -13.13
C THR A 298 -21.53 13.91 -13.09
N LEU A 299 -20.26 13.61 -13.33
CA LEU A 299 -19.75 12.25 -13.28
C LEU A 299 -19.11 11.95 -11.94
N LYS A 300 -19.60 10.92 -11.27
CA LYS A 300 -18.94 10.32 -10.11
C LYS A 300 -18.56 8.90 -10.47
N MET A 301 -17.28 8.54 -10.39
CA MET A 301 -16.83 7.22 -10.80
C MET A 301 -15.79 6.63 -9.85
N ASN A 302 -15.93 5.34 -9.59
CA ASN A 302 -14.98 4.47 -8.92
C ASN A 302 -14.72 3.27 -9.83
N VAL A 303 -13.57 3.26 -10.49
CA VAL A 303 -13.24 2.27 -11.51
C VAL A 303 -11.99 1.52 -11.09
N ARG A 304 -12.10 0.19 -11.03
CA ARG A 304 -10.98 -0.71 -10.73
C ARG A 304 -10.69 -1.62 -11.91
N HIS A 305 -9.47 -1.64 -12.41
CA HIS A 305 -9.07 -2.48 -13.54
C HIS A 305 -9.95 -2.28 -14.80
N GLY A 306 -9.61 -1.35 -15.67
CA GLY A 306 -10.38 -1.09 -16.88
C GLY A 306 -9.91 0.16 -17.61
N GLU A 307 -10.60 0.53 -18.67
CA GLU A 307 -10.31 1.76 -19.39
C GLU A 307 -11.46 2.76 -19.30
N VAL A 308 -11.15 4.04 -19.13
CA VAL A 308 -12.12 5.12 -19.09
C VAL A 308 -11.79 6.11 -20.20
N LYS A 309 -12.66 6.15 -21.21
CA LYS A 309 -12.61 7.12 -22.31
C LYS A 309 -13.66 8.20 -22.09
N LEU A 310 -13.23 9.37 -21.64
CA LEU A 310 -14.12 10.51 -21.43
C LEU A 310 -14.53 11.15 -22.75
N ALA A 311 -15.76 11.66 -22.79
CA ALA A 311 -16.25 12.46 -23.91
C ALA A 311 -15.56 13.83 -23.94
N ALA A 312 -15.57 14.46 -25.10
CA ALA A 312 -15.13 15.84 -25.22
C ALA A 312 -15.97 16.78 -24.33
N ASN A 313 -15.30 17.74 -23.70
CA ASN A 313 -15.91 18.79 -22.86
C ASN A 313 -16.71 18.27 -21.65
N THR A 314 -16.30 17.14 -21.08
CA THR A 314 -16.87 16.66 -19.82
C THR A 314 -16.47 17.60 -18.68
N ARG A 315 -17.42 18.00 -17.84
CA ARG A 315 -17.21 18.96 -16.74
C ARG A 315 -17.46 18.33 -15.37
N ASN A 316 -16.79 18.86 -14.35
CA ASN A 316 -17.02 18.56 -12.93
C ASN A 316 -17.00 17.06 -12.61
N ILE A 317 -15.87 16.42 -12.87
CA ILE A 317 -15.71 14.96 -12.70
C ILE A 317 -15.15 14.66 -11.32
N HIS A 318 -15.78 13.74 -10.59
CA HIS A 318 -15.24 13.15 -9.36
C HIS A 318 -14.87 11.69 -9.63
N ALA A 319 -13.58 11.40 -9.83
CA ALA A 319 -13.12 10.07 -10.21
C ALA A 319 -12.11 9.50 -9.20
N THR A 320 -12.28 8.22 -8.85
CA THR A 320 -11.28 7.39 -8.18
C THR A 320 -10.97 6.22 -9.09
N LEU A 321 -9.75 6.16 -9.59
CA LEU A 321 -9.29 5.19 -10.57
C LEU A 321 -8.14 4.37 -9.96
N SER A 322 -8.25 3.04 -10.03
CA SER A 322 -7.21 2.13 -9.54
C SER A 322 -6.93 1.06 -10.58
N TYR A 323 -5.68 0.98 -11.05
CA TYR A 323 -5.29 0.08 -12.15
C TYR A 323 -6.16 0.27 -13.41
N ALA A 324 -6.62 1.50 -13.64
CA ALA A 324 -7.45 1.84 -14.79
C ALA A 324 -6.67 2.79 -15.71
N ARG A 325 -6.95 2.81 -17.01
CA ARG A 325 -6.40 3.84 -17.92
C ARG A 325 -7.41 4.96 -18.09
N LEU A 326 -6.98 6.20 -17.98
CA LEU A 326 -7.80 7.37 -18.26
C LEU A 326 -7.34 8.03 -19.56
N HIS A 327 -8.25 8.10 -20.53
CA HIS A 327 -8.06 8.84 -21.77
C HIS A 327 -9.12 9.95 -21.88
N ALA A 328 -8.68 11.19 -22.09
CA ALA A 328 -9.59 12.31 -22.25
C ALA A 328 -9.04 13.36 -23.23
N SER A 329 -9.87 13.86 -24.14
CA SER A 329 -9.47 14.97 -25.01
C SER A 329 -9.43 16.31 -24.25
N THR A 330 -10.43 16.54 -23.38
CA THR A 330 -10.53 17.77 -22.61
C THR A 330 -11.21 17.51 -21.26
N ILE A 331 -10.61 18.01 -20.19
CA ILE A 331 -11.15 17.99 -18.82
C ILE A 331 -11.31 19.42 -18.33
N GLU A 332 -12.48 19.73 -17.78
CA GLU A 332 -12.87 21.06 -17.37
C GLU A 332 -13.74 21.03 -16.10
N GLY A 333 -13.89 22.17 -15.43
CA GLY A 333 -14.71 22.32 -14.24
C GLY A 333 -13.86 22.54 -13.00
N ASP A 334 -14.16 23.61 -12.27
CA ASP A 334 -13.50 23.99 -11.02
C ASP A 334 -13.70 22.94 -9.91
N LYS A 335 -14.77 22.15 -10.00
CA LYS A 335 -15.07 21.05 -9.08
C LYS A 335 -14.48 19.71 -9.50
N THR A 336 -13.69 19.65 -10.57
CA THR A 336 -13.10 18.39 -11.01
C THR A 336 -12.02 17.89 -10.03
N GLN A 337 -12.16 16.65 -9.58
CA GLN A 337 -11.24 15.96 -8.69
C GLN A 337 -11.02 14.53 -9.19
N ILE A 338 -9.81 14.23 -9.63
CA ILE A 338 -9.43 12.90 -10.12
C ILE A 338 -8.32 12.35 -9.23
N ASN A 339 -8.55 11.18 -8.65
CA ASN A 339 -7.57 10.40 -7.92
C ASN A 339 -7.22 9.16 -8.75
N ALA A 340 -5.95 9.03 -9.14
CA ALA A 340 -5.44 7.97 -9.99
C ALA A 340 -4.33 7.22 -9.24
N SER A 341 -4.49 5.92 -9.03
CA SER A 341 -3.48 5.07 -8.40
C SER A 341 -3.13 3.93 -9.33
N TYR A 342 -1.83 3.75 -9.65
CA TYR A 342 -1.38 2.77 -10.66
C TYR A 342 -2.14 2.89 -11.98
N THR A 343 -2.48 4.13 -12.36
CA THR A 343 -3.49 4.41 -13.38
C THR A 343 -2.88 5.39 -14.37
N PRO A 344 -2.50 4.95 -15.58
CA PRO A 344 -2.02 5.86 -16.61
C PRO A 344 -3.08 6.91 -16.95
N VAL A 345 -2.64 8.16 -17.05
CA VAL A 345 -3.50 9.31 -17.36
C VAL A 345 -2.97 10.02 -18.59
N ILE A 346 -3.74 10.00 -19.67
CA ILE A 346 -3.41 10.70 -20.91
C ILE A 346 -4.55 11.68 -21.21
N VAL A 347 -4.23 12.97 -21.12
CA VAL A 347 -5.20 14.05 -21.33
C VAL A 347 -4.64 15.08 -22.29
N GLY A 348 -5.40 15.41 -23.33
CA GLY A 348 -5.03 16.50 -24.24
C GLY A 348 -5.05 17.85 -23.52
N GLN A 349 -6.25 18.36 -23.21
CA GLN A 349 -6.41 19.67 -22.57
C GLN A 349 -6.98 19.56 -21.16
N TRP A 350 -6.20 19.98 -20.16
CA TRP A 350 -6.67 20.15 -18.79
C TRP A 350 -6.92 21.63 -18.52
N LYS A 351 -8.18 22.03 -18.39
CA LYS A 351 -8.51 23.45 -18.18
C LYS A 351 -8.57 23.84 -16.71
N TYR A 352 -9.26 23.05 -15.90
CA TYR A 352 -9.52 23.33 -14.49
C TYR A 352 -9.66 22.01 -13.72
N GLY A 353 -9.22 22.03 -12.46
CA GLY A 353 -9.45 20.94 -11.50
C GLY A 353 -8.18 20.39 -10.86
N ASN A 354 -8.37 19.32 -10.11
CA ASN A 354 -7.35 18.69 -9.28
C ASN A 354 -7.06 17.27 -9.77
N LEU A 355 -5.77 16.94 -9.89
CA LEU A 355 -5.28 15.61 -10.23
C LEU A 355 -4.35 15.12 -9.12
N ASN A 356 -4.71 14.02 -8.48
CA ASN A 356 -3.86 13.31 -7.54
C ASN A 356 -3.43 11.99 -8.17
N THR A 357 -2.13 11.77 -8.30
CA THR A 357 -1.56 10.52 -8.84
C THR A 357 -0.70 9.84 -7.79
N SER A 358 -0.79 8.52 -7.70
CA SER A 358 0.03 7.70 -6.80
C SER A 358 0.56 6.49 -7.54
N PHE A 359 1.88 6.25 -7.48
CA PHE A 359 2.53 5.07 -8.08
C PHE A 359 2.17 4.91 -9.57
N THR A 360 2.25 6.00 -10.34
CA THR A 360 1.80 6.03 -11.73
C THR A 360 2.96 6.38 -12.66
N ASP A 361 3.30 5.45 -13.53
CA ASP A 361 4.46 5.56 -14.43
C ASP A 361 4.21 6.47 -15.65
N VAL A 362 2.95 6.74 -16.01
CA VAL A 362 2.60 7.52 -17.21
C VAL A 362 1.48 8.51 -16.89
N VAL A 363 1.84 9.78 -16.77
CA VAL A 363 0.90 10.90 -16.72
C VAL A 363 1.30 11.90 -17.79
N GLU A 364 0.57 11.95 -18.89
CA GLU A 364 0.83 12.83 -20.03
C GLU A 364 -0.30 13.84 -20.20
N LEU A 365 0.05 15.12 -20.09
CA LEU A 365 -0.86 16.26 -20.24
C LEU A 365 -0.34 17.17 -21.37
N ASP A 366 -1.09 17.35 -22.45
CA ASP A 366 -0.60 18.19 -23.56
C ASP A 366 -0.64 19.68 -23.21
N ALA A 367 -1.78 20.17 -22.73
CA ALA A 367 -1.96 21.58 -22.41
C ALA A 367 -2.73 21.76 -21.10
N VAL A 368 -2.14 22.48 -20.15
CA VAL A 368 -2.71 22.74 -18.83
C VAL A 368 -3.02 24.23 -18.69
N THR A 369 -4.28 24.60 -18.51
CA THR A 369 -4.68 26.00 -18.25
C THR A 369 -4.53 26.32 -16.78
N GLU A 370 -5.31 25.69 -15.92
CA GLU A 370 -5.25 25.82 -14.46
C GLU A 370 -5.37 24.44 -13.82
N MET A 371 -4.40 24.04 -13.00
CA MET A 371 -4.42 22.72 -12.36
C MET A 371 -3.73 22.73 -11.00
N ASN A 372 -4.29 21.97 -10.07
CA ASN A 372 -3.61 21.50 -8.87
C ASN A 372 -3.21 20.04 -9.05
N LEU A 373 -1.92 19.76 -9.12
CA LEU A 373 -1.35 18.43 -9.27
C LEU A 373 -0.71 18.00 -7.96
N LYS A 374 -1.05 16.81 -7.48
CA LYS A 374 -0.32 16.12 -6.41
C LYS A 374 0.15 14.77 -6.94
N ALA A 375 1.44 14.61 -7.15
CA ALA A 375 2.06 13.39 -7.61
C ALA A 375 2.87 12.76 -6.47
N THR A 376 2.60 11.47 -6.19
CA THR A 376 3.39 10.66 -5.25
C THR A 376 3.94 9.45 -5.98
N SER A 377 5.27 9.28 -5.99
CA SER A 377 5.94 8.18 -6.72
C SER A 377 5.43 8.06 -8.17
N SER A 378 5.34 9.18 -8.88
CA SER A 378 4.73 9.22 -10.22
C SER A 378 5.60 10.00 -11.20
N GLN A 379 5.49 9.65 -12.48
CA GLN A 379 6.18 10.31 -13.58
C GLN A 379 5.18 11.17 -14.36
N VAL A 380 5.37 12.49 -14.34
CA VAL A 380 4.45 13.45 -14.94
C VAL A 380 5.11 14.24 -16.04
N LYS A 381 4.49 14.24 -17.22
CA LYS A 381 4.91 15.01 -18.39
C LYS A 381 3.81 16.00 -18.77
N ILE A 382 4.12 17.29 -18.69
CA ILE A 382 3.26 18.39 -19.13
C ILE A 382 3.93 19.07 -20.33
N ASN A 383 3.32 18.99 -21.51
CA ASN A 383 3.92 19.58 -22.71
C ASN A 383 3.87 21.11 -22.67
N LYS A 384 2.73 21.70 -22.26
CA LYS A 384 2.56 23.16 -22.14
C LYS A 384 1.70 23.57 -20.94
N VAL A 385 2.19 24.52 -20.14
CA VAL A 385 1.39 25.23 -19.12
C VAL A 385 0.96 26.58 -19.69
N ILE A 386 -0.34 26.91 -19.63
CA ILE A 386 -0.92 28.12 -20.22
C ILE A 386 -1.07 29.25 -19.20
N ARG A 387 -1.59 28.98 -17.99
CA ARG A 387 -1.91 30.06 -17.04
C ARG A 387 -1.43 29.81 -15.62
N ASN A 388 -2.01 28.82 -14.94
CA ASN A 388 -1.74 28.50 -13.54
C ASN A 388 -1.37 27.02 -13.39
N LEU A 389 -0.29 26.76 -12.66
CA LEU A 389 0.05 25.40 -12.23
C LEU A 389 0.47 25.44 -10.78
N ILE A 390 -0.20 24.66 -9.94
CA ILE A 390 0.26 24.34 -8.60
C ILE A 390 0.56 22.86 -8.60
N SER A 391 1.83 22.49 -8.40
CA SER A 391 2.27 21.11 -8.45
C SER A 391 2.99 20.75 -7.16
N ARG A 392 2.67 19.59 -6.60
CA ARG A 392 3.41 18.96 -5.51
C ARG A 392 3.85 17.58 -5.95
N ASN A 393 5.15 17.37 -5.96
CA ASN A 393 5.79 16.09 -6.21
C ASN A 393 6.46 15.60 -4.93
N ASP A 394 6.18 14.35 -4.59
CA ASP A 394 6.84 13.62 -3.52
C ASP A 394 7.25 12.25 -4.07
N LEU A 395 8.54 12.09 -4.36
CA LEU A 395 9.08 10.95 -5.10
C LEU A 395 8.62 10.90 -6.58
N GLY A 396 9.56 10.76 -7.52
CA GLY A 396 9.30 10.69 -8.97
C GLY A 396 9.79 11.93 -9.72
N ALA A 397 9.38 12.10 -10.99
CA ALA A 397 9.81 13.22 -11.81
C ALA A 397 8.63 14.00 -12.42
N ILE A 398 8.86 15.31 -12.59
CA ILE A 398 7.98 16.20 -13.34
C ILE A 398 8.77 16.85 -14.46
N TYR A 399 8.31 16.65 -15.70
CA TYR A 399 8.81 17.32 -16.89
C TYR A 399 7.77 18.33 -17.40
N ILE A 400 8.18 19.59 -17.54
CA ILE A 400 7.37 20.67 -18.12
C ILE A 400 8.09 21.17 -19.37
N GLY A 401 7.55 20.81 -20.54
CA GLY A 401 8.18 21.10 -21.83
C GLY A 401 8.16 22.57 -22.23
N SER A 402 7.16 23.33 -21.79
CA SER A 402 7.08 24.78 -21.98
C SER A 402 6.07 25.43 -21.03
N VAL A 403 6.33 26.69 -20.66
CA VAL A 403 5.37 27.55 -19.97
C VAL A 403 5.05 28.74 -20.89
N ASP A 404 3.77 29.06 -21.03
CA ASP A 404 3.30 30.13 -21.89
C ASP A 404 3.85 31.50 -21.44
N PRO A 405 4.30 32.37 -22.34
CA PRO A 405 4.82 33.69 -21.98
C PRO A 405 3.87 34.55 -21.13
N ASN A 406 2.56 34.31 -21.24
CA ASN A 406 1.53 35.06 -20.51
C ASN A 406 0.99 34.31 -19.28
N PHE A 407 1.73 33.32 -18.75
CA PHE A 407 1.35 32.63 -17.52
C PHE A 407 1.20 33.61 -16.35
N SER A 408 0.34 33.27 -15.39
CA SER A 408 0.12 34.09 -14.20
C SER A 408 0.90 33.55 -13.01
N LYS A 409 0.73 32.26 -12.67
CA LYS A 409 1.39 31.66 -11.51
C LYS A 409 1.81 30.22 -11.77
N VAL A 410 3.08 29.91 -11.54
CA VAL A 410 3.59 28.54 -11.48
C VAL A 410 4.20 28.32 -10.10
N ASP A 411 3.68 27.38 -9.34
CA ASP A 411 4.05 27.09 -7.96
C ASP A 411 4.35 25.59 -7.85
N ILE A 412 5.62 25.24 -7.70
CA ILE A 412 6.06 23.84 -7.74
C ILE A 412 6.76 23.49 -6.43
N GLU A 413 6.30 22.42 -5.81
CA GLU A 413 6.94 21.80 -4.66
C GLU A 413 7.48 20.42 -5.06
N VAL A 414 8.76 20.16 -4.82
CA VAL A 414 9.43 18.89 -5.15
C VAL A 414 10.18 18.37 -3.93
N ARG A 415 9.96 17.10 -3.58
CA ARG A 415 10.68 16.41 -2.51
C ARG A 415 11.13 15.04 -3.00
N ASN A 416 12.39 14.70 -2.73
CA ASN A 416 13.01 13.43 -3.11
C ASN A 416 12.75 13.05 -4.58
N GLY A 417 12.75 14.04 -5.48
CA GLY A 417 12.31 13.86 -6.86
C GLY A 417 13.09 14.71 -7.85
N GLU A 418 12.59 14.74 -9.07
CA GLU A 418 13.22 15.44 -10.19
C GLU A 418 12.25 16.43 -10.83
N LEU A 419 12.77 17.59 -11.23
CA LEU A 419 12.02 18.60 -11.97
C LEU A 419 12.86 19.10 -13.13
N GLU A 420 12.32 18.96 -14.35
CA GLU A 420 12.82 19.68 -15.52
C GLU A 420 11.71 20.61 -16.01
N CYS A 421 12.01 21.91 -16.11
CA CYS A 421 11.03 22.90 -16.53
C CYS A 421 11.66 23.92 -17.48
N ARG A 422 11.09 24.03 -18.68
CA ARG A 422 11.46 25.05 -19.66
C ARG A 422 10.55 26.28 -19.53
N LEU A 423 11.15 27.39 -19.13
CA LEU A 423 10.47 28.64 -18.84
C LEU A 423 10.56 29.62 -20.04
N PRO A 424 9.63 30.58 -20.17
CA PRO A 424 9.67 31.53 -21.27
C PRO A 424 10.75 32.59 -21.07
N ASN A 425 11.24 33.19 -22.15
CA ASN A 425 12.19 34.31 -22.10
C ASN A 425 11.58 35.63 -21.60
N THR A 426 10.27 35.69 -21.40
CA THR A 426 9.60 36.89 -20.88
C THR A 426 9.90 37.10 -19.40
N PRO A 427 10.12 38.33 -18.90
CA PRO A 427 10.44 38.57 -17.49
C PRO A 427 9.34 38.09 -16.53
N PHE A 428 9.71 37.41 -15.46
CA PHE A 428 8.85 36.99 -14.35
C PHE A 428 9.58 37.08 -13.01
N SER A 429 8.81 37.19 -11.93
CA SER A 429 9.35 37.11 -10.57
C SER A 429 9.65 35.66 -10.22
N VAL A 430 10.82 35.44 -9.61
CA VAL A 430 11.31 34.13 -9.19
C VAL A 430 11.50 34.12 -7.68
N SER A 431 10.93 33.10 -7.02
CA SER A 431 11.19 32.80 -5.62
C SER A 431 11.45 31.31 -5.47
N VAL A 432 12.65 30.94 -5.01
CA VAL A 432 13.06 29.55 -4.82
C VAL A 432 13.48 29.34 -3.37
N ARG A 433 12.92 28.31 -2.72
CA ARG A 433 13.39 27.80 -1.44
C ARG A 433 14.02 26.45 -1.69
N ASN A 434 15.33 26.35 -1.47
CA ASN A 434 16.10 25.13 -1.69
C ASN A 434 16.62 24.58 -0.35
N THR A 435 16.29 23.32 -0.07
CA THR A 435 16.84 22.52 1.03
C THR A 435 17.66 21.37 0.45
N GLN A 436 18.99 21.49 0.46
CA GLN A 436 19.92 20.40 0.08
C GLN A 436 19.59 19.72 -1.28
N SER A 437 19.11 20.49 -2.25
CA SER A 437 18.78 20.02 -3.61
C SER A 437 19.78 20.56 -4.63
N GLU A 438 20.04 19.80 -5.69
CA GLU A 438 20.72 20.30 -6.88
C GLU A 438 19.80 21.28 -7.61
N PHE A 439 20.27 22.50 -7.84
CA PHE A 439 19.45 23.56 -8.43
C PHE A 439 20.23 24.25 -9.55
N ASN A 440 19.86 23.95 -10.79
CA ASN A 440 20.43 24.53 -11.99
C ASN A 440 19.42 25.51 -12.63
N TYR A 441 19.87 26.72 -12.93
CA TYR A 441 19.06 27.76 -13.54
C TYR A 441 19.89 28.62 -14.52
N PRO A 442 19.26 29.33 -15.46
CA PRO A 442 19.97 30.13 -16.45
C PRO A 442 20.79 31.27 -15.84
N ALA A 443 22.04 31.43 -16.29
CA ALA A 443 22.95 32.48 -15.81
C ALA A 443 22.48 33.92 -16.13
N SER A 444 21.49 34.07 -17.02
CA SER A 444 20.88 35.36 -17.35
C SER A 444 20.01 35.93 -16.22
N TRP A 445 19.62 35.11 -15.23
CA TRP A 445 18.72 35.52 -14.16
C TRP A 445 19.44 36.33 -13.08
N SER A 446 18.78 37.38 -12.59
CA SER A 446 19.30 38.24 -11.53
C SER A 446 18.69 37.86 -10.18
N LEU A 447 19.22 36.80 -9.56
CA LEU A 447 18.75 36.30 -8.26
C LEU A 447 19.68 36.71 -7.11
N LYS A 448 19.08 37.18 -6.01
CA LYS A 448 19.76 37.34 -4.72
C LYS A 448 19.55 36.08 -3.89
N SER A 449 20.62 35.56 -3.31
CA SER A 449 20.57 34.43 -2.39
C SER A 449 20.67 34.90 -0.93
N THR A 450 19.93 34.26 -0.04
CA THR A 450 20.00 34.47 1.41
C THR A 450 19.91 33.12 2.09
N LYS A 451 20.76 32.89 3.09
CA LYS A 451 20.76 31.66 3.86
C LYS A 451 19.88 31.82 5.09
N GLU A 452 18.84 31.01 5.21
CA GLU A 452 17.93 30.94 6.35
C GLU A 452 18.08 29.55 7.00
N GLY A 453 18.98 29.43 7.98
CA GLY A 453 19.28 28.15 8.64
C GLY A 453 19.87 27.12 7.67
N SER A 454 19.18 25.99 7.48
CA SER A 454 19.54 24.93 6.52
C SER A 454 19.02 25.18 5.10
N GLN A 455 18.27 26.26 4.87
CA GLN A 455 17.65 26.57 3.59
C GLN A 455 18.35 27.73 2.88
N MET A 456 18.45 27.62 1.56
CA MET A 456 18.88 28.68 0.67
C MET A 456 17.65 29.27 -0.02
N VAL A 457 17.40 30.55 0.19
CA VAL A 457 16.30 31.27 -0.44
C VAL A 457 16.87 32.13 -1.56
N PHE A 458 16.35 31.96 -2.77
CA PHE A 458 16.66 32.79 -3.92
C PHE A 458 15.45 33.65 -4.28
N SER A 459 15.67 34.93 -4.49
CA SER A 459 14.61 35.85 -4.91
C SER A 459 15.13 36.85 -5.93
N GLY A 460 14.30 37.17 -6.94
CA GLY A 460 14.67 38.12 -7.98
C GLY A 460 13.77 38.03 -9.19
N ASN A 461 14.32 38.40 -10.34
CA ASN A 461 13.61 38.38 -11.62
C ASN A 461 14.42 37.62 -12.67
N SER A 462 13.72 36.91 -13.56
CA SER A 462 14.35 36.22 -14.69
C SER A 462 14.86 37.17 -15.79
N GLY A 463 14.38 38.42 -15.82
CA GLY A 463 14.77 39.43 -16.80
C GLY A 463 14.46 40.86 -16.37
N LYS A 464 14.72 41.83 -17.25
CA LYS A 464 14.48 43.27 -16.99
C LYS A 464 13.00 43.60 -17.20
N GLY A 465 12.31 44.01 -16.13
CA GLY A 465 10.92 44.46 -16.16
C GLY A 465 10.19 44.14 -14.86
N ASN A 466 9.10 44.87 -14.57
CA ASN A 466 8.19 44.52 -13.49
C ASN A 466 7.19 43.51 -14.05
N ALA A 467 7.06 42.34 -13.41
CA ALA A 467 6.24 41.26 -13.93
C ALA A 467 5.20 40.80 -12.90
N ASP A 468 3.93 40.84 -13.29
CA ASP A 468 2.82 40.28 -12.52
C ASP A 468 2.84 38.73 -12.49
N ARG A 469 3.75 38.14 -13.27
CA ARG A 469 3.95 36.70 -13.43
C ARG A 469 4.88 36.16 -12.35
N VAL A 470 4.47 35.11 -11.68
CA VAL A 470 5.17 34.59 -10.51
C VAL A 470 5.52 33.12 -10.68
N PHE A 471 6.82 32.81 -10.59
CA PHE A 471 7.35 31.46 -10.49
C PHE A 471 7.84 31.21 -9.06
N LYS A 472 7.27 30.20 -8.39
CA LYS A 472 7.66 29.74 -7.06
C LYS A 472 8.11 28.29 -7.14
N LEU A 473 9.24 28.01 -6.49
CA LEU A 473 9.78 26.67 -6.38
C LEU A 473 10.17 26.40 -4.93
N ASN A 474 9.69 25.28 -4.38
CA ASN A 474 10.14 24.77 -3.09
C ASN A 474 10.71 23.37 -3.31
N THR A 475 11.99 23.19 -3.05
CA THR A 475 12.70 21.94 -3.33
C THR A 475 13.42 21.42 -2.09
N ALA A 476 13.33 20.12 -1.84
CA ALA A 476 14.05 19.43 -0.78
C ALA A 476 14.61 18.09 -1.27
N TYR A 477 15.92 17.85 -1.09
CA TYR A 477 16.59 16.60 -1.44
C TYR A 477 16.30 16.13 -2.88
N SER A 478 16.24 17.06 -3.83
CA SER A 478 15.78 16.80 -5.20
C SER A 478 16.79 17.28 -6.24
N SER A 479 16.58 16.91 -7.50
CA SER A 479 17.33 17.50 -8.64
C SER A 479 16.40 18.39 -9.46
N VAL A 480 16.81 19.64 -9.67
CA VAL A 480 16.02 20.63 -10.40
C VAL A 480 16.84 21.28 -11.51
N VAL A 481 16.28 21.23 -12.71
CA VAL A 481 16.82 21.85 -13.92
C VAL A 481 15.79 22.82 -14.50
N LEU A 482 16.10 24.11 -14.45
CA LEU A 482 15.33 25.16 -15.10
C LEU A 482 16.06 25.62 -16.37
N GLN A 483 15.35 25.64 -17.50
CA GLN A 483 15.86 26.02 -18.83
C GLN A 483 15.20 27.29 -19.34
#